data_AF-A0A7X6VBL0-F1
#
_entry.id   AF-A0A7X6VBL0-F1
#
_cell.length_a   1.000
_cell.length_b   1.000
_cell.length_c   1.000
_cell.angle_alpha   90.00
_cell.angle_beta   90.00
_cell.angle_gamma   90.00
#
_symmetry.space_group_name_H-M   'P 1'
#
loop_
_entity.id
_entity.type
_entity.pdbx_description
1 polymer ?
#
loop_
_entity_poly.entity_id
_entity_poly.type
_entity_poly.pdbx_seq_one_letter_code
_entity_poly.pdbx_strand_id
1 'polypeptide(L)'
;MLSRELKKGKNIIAIVLLMILLIIPFHSHVYHMSLYYIIIVFVFIPLAFYRIIKSDSFEKRFYFKWKKKREKGRFTNMISEGLRTMIFIVVIVFGSQFIVNGYTPSFILSELPINVSMGLMFFLFILGAIAGVAAWGENEKRYQKIYLDSAD
;
A
#
# COMPACT_ATOMS: atom_id res chain seq x y z
N MET A 1 5.68 2.32 27.38
CA MET A 1 5.13 0.95 27.46
C MET A 1 4.10 0.67 26.37
N LEU A 2 3.08 1.52 26.19
CA LEU A 2 2.02 1.40 25.17
C LEU A 2 2.54 1.28 23.71
N SER A 3 3.59 2.02 23.36
CA SER A 3 4.19 2.00 22.01
C SER A 3 4.85 0.66 21.65
N ARG A 4 5.39 -0.07 22.64
CA ARG A 4 5.98 -1.41 22.42
C ARG A 4 4.89 -2.46 22.18
N GLU A 5 3.79 -2.40 22.92
CA GLU A 5 2.65 -3.31 22.73
C GLU A 5 1.95 -3.08 21.38
N LEU A 6 1.80 -1.83 20.93
CA LEU A 6 1.29 -1.51 19.59
C LEU A 6 2.24 -1.97 18.47
N LYS A 7 3.57 -1.87 18.66
CA LYS A 7 4.56 -2.42 17.71
C LYS A 7 4.46 -3.95 17.64
N LYS A 8 4.27 -4.64 18.78
CA LYS A 8 4.05 -6.10 18.82
C LYS A 8 2.77 -6.52 18.09
N GLY A 9 1.65 -5.86 18.37
CA GLY A 9 0.36 -6.17 17.73
C GLY A 9 0.39 -6.03 16.20
N LYS A 10 1.00 -4.96 15.68
CA LYS A 10 1.16 -4.77 14.23
C LYS A 10 2.02 -5.85 13.58
N ASN A 11 3.06 -6.32 14.26
CA ASN A 11 3.91 -7.40 13.77
C ASN A 11 3.17 -8.75 13.74
N ILE A 12 2.34 -9.03 14.76
CA ILE A 12 1.52 -10.24 14.80
C ILE A 12 0.53 -10.25 13.62
N ILE A 13 -0.18 -9.14 13.38
CA ILE A 13 -1.10 -9.02 12.25
C ILE A 13 -0.38 -9.25 10.92
N ALA A 14 0.81 -8.67 10.74
CA ALA A 14 1.60 -8.87 9.52
C ALA A 14 2.01 -10.35 9.33
N ILE A 15 2.41 -11.05 10.40
CA ILE A 15 2.75 -12.48 10.35
C ILE A 15 1.52 -13.32 9.99
N VAL A 16 0.38 -13.07 10.63
CA VAL A 16 -0.88 -13.78 10.33
C VAL A 16 -1.28 -13.58 8.87
N LEU A 17 -1.20 -12.36 8.35
CA LEU A 17 -1.49 -12.08 6.94
C LEU A 17 -0.52 -12.82 5.99
N LEU A 18 0.77 -12.88 6.32
CA LEU A 18 1.75 -13.64 5.53
C LEU A 18 1.46 -15.14 5.54
N MET A 19 1.02 -15.70 6.67
CA MET A 19 0.60 -17.11 6.72
C MET A 19 -0.62 -17.37 5.83
N ILE A 20 -1.62 -16.49 5.87
CA ILE A 20 -2.80 -16.60 4.98
C ILE A 20 -2.36 -16.56 3.51
N LEU A 21 -1.49 -15.62 3.14
CA LEU A 21 -0.93 -15.50 1.79
C LEU A 21 -0.23 -16.79 1.32
N LEU A 22 0.47 -17.50 2.20
CA LEU A 22 1.11 -18.78 1.86
C LEU A 22 0.11 -19.93 1.68
N ILE A 23 -1.05 -19.88 2.33
CA ILE A 23 -2.06 -20.94 2.29
C ILE A 23 -2.97 -20.83 1.05
N ILE A 24 -3.20 -19.61 0.53
CA ILE A 24 -4.12 -19.36 -0.60
C ILE A 24 -3.93 -20.32 -1.79
N PRO A 25 -2.71 -20.59 -2.30
CA PRO A 25 -2.52 -21.48 -3.44
C PRO A 25 -2.85 -22.95 -3.18
N PHE A 26 -2.97 -23.37 -1.92
CA PHE A 26 -3.38 -24.73 -1.57
C PHE A 26 -4.90 -24.93 -1.69
N HIS A 27 -5.68 -23.85 -1.63
CA HIS A 27 -7.14 -23.90 -1.71
C HIS A 27 -7.70 -23.27 -2.99
N SER A 28 -6.87 -22.56 -3.76
CA SER A 28 -7.27 -21.91 -4.99
C SER A 28 -6.30 -22.23 -6.12
N HIS A 29 -6.83 -22.45 -7.32
CA HIS A 29 -6.01 -22.65 -8.51
C HIS A 29 -5.38 -21.31 -8.92
N VAL A 30 -4.09 -21.14 -8.65
CA VAL A 30 -3.33 -19.95 -9.03
C VAL A 30 -2.59 -20.24 -10.34
N TYR A 31 -2.94 -19.52 -11.41
CA TYR A 31 -2.39 -19.73 -12.75
C TYR A 31 -0.86 -19.64 -12.80
N HIS A 32 -0.27 -18.60 -12.22
CA HIS A 32 1.18 -18.42 -12.14
C HIS A 32 1.73 -18.76 -10.74
N MET A 33 1.57 -20.01 -10.31
CA MET A 33 1.96 -20.49 -8.98
C MET A 33 3.43 -20.17 -8.62
N SER A 34 4.37 -20.38 -9.56
CA SER A 34 5.79 -20.08 -9.33
C SER A 34 6.04 -18.59 -9.08
N LEU A 35 5.43 -17.70 -9.89
CA LEU A 35 5.57 -16.25 -9.71
C LEU A 35 4.95 -15.78 -8.39
N TYR A 36 3.80 -16.37 -8.00
CA TYR A 36 3.15 -16.09 -6.74
C TYR A 36 4.08 -16.34 -5.54
N TYR A 37 4.70 -17.53 -5.48
CA TYR A 37 5.65 -17.84 -4.41
C TYR A 37 6.92 -16.99 -4.46
N ILE A 38 7.42 -16.67 -5.66
CA ILE A 38 8.59 -15.79 -5.79
C ILE A 38 8.29 -14.43 -5.14
N ILE A 39 7.14 -13.83 -5.45
CA ILE A 39 6.73 -12.55 -4.89
C ILE A 39 6.56 -12.64 -3.38
N ILE A 40 5.89 -13.67 -2.85
CA ILE A 40 5.67 -13.75 -1.40
C ILE A 40 6.98 -14.00 -0.66
N VAL A 41 7.73 -15.02 -1.06
CA VAL A 41 8.89 -15.51 -0.32
C VAL A 41 10.08 -14.56 -0.48
N PHE A 42 10.33 -14.05 -1.69
CA PHE A 42 11.50 -13.21 -1.94
C PHE A 42 11.23 -11.71 -1.89
N VAL A 43 9.97 -11.27 -2.02
CA VAL A 43 9.63 -9.83 -1.97
C VAL A 43 8.92 -9.48 -0.67
N PHE A 44 7.75 -10.06 -0.38
CA PHE A 44 6.94 -9.63 0.76
C PHE A 44 7.56 -9.99 2.12
N ILE A 45 8.05 -11.22 2.29
CA ILE A 45 8.66 -11.64 3.57
C ILE A 45 9.88 -10.76 3.90
N PRO A 46 10.90 -10.61 3.02
CA PRO A 46 12.05 -9.76 3.31
C PRO A 46 11.68 -8.30 3.52
N LEU A 47 10.72 -7.75 2.76
CA LEU A 47 10.25 -6.38 2.96
C LEU A 47 9.57 -6.19 4.32
N ALA A 48 8.76 -7.16 4.77
CA ALA A 48 8.12 -7.12 6.07
C ALA A 48 9.16 -7.14 7.19
N PHE A 49 10.11 -8.07 7.15
CA PHE A 49 11.20 -8.15 8.13
C PHE A 49 12.07 -6.87 8.13
N TYR A 50 12.45 -6.39 6.94
CA TYR A 50 13.23 -5.16 6.79
C TYR A 50 12.51 -3.95 7.41
N ARG A 51 11.19 -3.85 7.20
CA ARG A 51 10.37 -2.77 7.77
C ARG A 51 10.29 -2.83 9.29
N ILE A 52 10.22 -4.03 9.87
CA ILE A 52 10.19 -4.23 11.32
C ILE A 52 11.52 -3.80 11.94
N ILE A 53 12.64 -4.32 11.40
CA ILE A 53 13.99 -4.04 11.92
C ILE A 53 14.35 -2.56 11.80
N LYS A 54 14.07 -1.93 10.66
CA LYS A 54 14.46 -0.53 10.40
C LYS A 54 13.36 0.49 10.72
N SER A 55 12.35 0.14 11.52
CA SER A 55 11.19 0.99 11.77
C SER A 55 11.54 2.43 12.18
N ASP A 56 12.51 2.62 13.08
CA ASP A 56 12.93 3.96 13.53
C ASP A 56 13.67 4.75 12.43
N SER A 57 14.43 4.07 11.56
CA SER A 57 15.05 4.70 10.38
C SER A 57 14.01 5.16 9.37
N PHE A 58 12.91 4.41 9.21
CA PHE A 58 11.77 4.82 8.39
C PHE A 58 11.07 6.05 8.93
N GLU A 59 10.95 6.20 10.26
CA GLU A 59 10.38 7.39 10.89
C GLU A 59 11.23 8.63 10.64
N LYS A 60 12.56 8.54 10.82
CA LYS A 60 13.48 9.64 10.48
C LYS A 60 13.40 10.01 8.99
N ARG A 61 13.45 9.01 8.10
CA ARG A 61 13.33 9.23 6.65
C ARG A 61 11.98 9.85 6.28
N PHE A 62 10.90 9.40 6.92
CA PHE A 62 9.58 9.99 6.75
C PHE A 62 9.59 11.47 7.16
N TYR A 63 10.11 11.80 8.34
CA TYR A 63 10.17 13.17 8.85
C TYR A 63 10.85 14.13 7.86
N PHE A 64 12.07 13.79 7.40
CA PHE A 64 12.80 14.64 6.45
C PHE A 64 12.07 14.77 5.10
N LYS A 65 11.53 13.66 4.58
CA LYS A 65 10.78 13.68 3.31
C LYS A 65 9.49 14.49 3.43
N TRP A 66 8.77 14.33 4.53
CA TRP A 66 7.51 15.03 4.76
C TRP A 66 7.72 16.52 4.98
N LYS A 67 8.76 16.91 5.73
CA LYS A 67 9.18 18.31 5.89
C LYS A 67 9.35 19.00 4.53
N LYS A 68 10.08 18.38 3.59
CA LYS A 68 10.24 18.89 2.22
C LYS A 68 8.95 18.87 1.40
N LYS A 69 8.09 17.86 1.57
CA LYS A 69 6.80 17.79 0.86
C LYS A 69 5.86 18.91 1.29
N ARG A 70 5.82 19.26 2.59
CA ARG A 70 4.94 20.31 3.12
C ARG A 70 5.14 21.67 2.46
N GLU A 71 6.36 21.99 2.05
CA GLU A 71 6.70 23.25 1.36
C GLU A 71 6.00 23.39 -0.01
N LYS A 72 5.62 22.27 -0.65
CA LYS A 72 4.97 22.27 -1.98
C LYS A 72 3.46 22.58 -1.97
N GLY A 73 2.90 22.84 -0.79
CA GLY A 73 1.48 23.15 -0.61
C GLY A 73 0.59 21.94 -0.35
N ARG A 74 -0.56 22.20 0.30
CA ARG A 74 -1.52 21.19 0.75
C ARG A 74 -2.16 20.41 -0.40
N PHE A 75 -2.71 21.13 -1.38
CA PHE A 75 -3.41 20.52 -2.52
C PHE A 75 -2.50 19.60 -3.35
N THR A 76 -1.28 20.05 -3.66
CA THR A 76 -0.29 19.26 -4.39
C THR A 76 0.02 17.93 -3.69
N ASN A 77 0.15 17.95 -2.36
CA ASN A 77 0.40 16.74 -1.59
C ASN A 77 -0.80 15.80 -1.54
N MET A 78 -2.01 16.34 -1.38
CA MET A 78 -3.25 15.55 -1.43
C MET A 78 -3.40 14.84 -2.78
N ILE A 79 -3.23 15.58 -3.89
CA ILE A 79 -3.29 15.02 -5.23
C ILE A 79 -2.20 13.96 -5.41
N SER A 80 -0.96 14.23 -4.98
CA SER A 80 0.15 13.28 -5.11
C SER A 80 -0.09 11.98 -4.34
N GLU A 81 -0.60 12.03 -3.10
CA GLU A 81 -0.92 10.82 -2.34
C GLU A 81 -2.16 10.10 -2.89
N GLY A 82 -3.13 10.83 -3.43
CA GLY A 82 -4.30 10.27 -4.11
C GLY A 82 -3.91 9.49 -5.37
N LEU A 83 -3.14 10.12 -6.26
CA LEU A 83 -2.60 9.47 -7.46
C LEU A 83 -1.74 8.25 -7.12
N ARG A 84 -0.90 8.36 -6.10
CA ARG A 84 -0.09 7.23 -5.62
C ARG A 84 -0.96 6.06 -5.18
N THR A 85 -2.04 6.33 -4.44
CA THR A 85 -3.01 5.30 -4.03
C THR A 85 -3.70 4.67 -5.23
N MET A 86 -4.15 5.48 -6.20
CA MET A 86 -4.77 4.96 -7.43
C MET A 86 -3.82 4.03 -8.19
N ILE A 87 -2.55 4.42 -8.36
CA ILE A 87 -1.53 3.58 -9.02
C ILE A 87 -1.36 2.26 -8.27
N PHE A 88 -1.29 2.29 -6.93
CA PHE A 88 -1.18 1.05 -6.15
C PHE A 88 -2.39 0.14 -6.33
N ILE A 89 -3.61 0.68 -6.31
CA ILE A 89 -4.84 -0.10 -6.54
C ILE A 89 -4.79 -0.74 -7.93
N VAL A 90 -4.47 0.04 -8.97
CA VAL A 90 -4.37 -0.44 -10.35
C VAL A 90 -3.34 -1.57 -10.47
N VAL A 91 -2.15 -1.39 -9.92
CA VAL A 91 -1.08 -2.40 -9.94
C VAL A 91 -1.48 -3.65 -9.17
N ILE A 92 -2.12 -3.52 -8.00
CA ILE A 92 -2.57 -4.66 -7.20
C ILE A 92 -3.68 -5.43 -7.92
N VAL A 93 -4.69 -4.73 -8.44
CA VAL A 93 -5.82 -5.36 -9.14
C VAL A 93 -5.33 -6.09 -10.38
N PHE A 94 -4.63 -5.41 -11.29
CA PHE A 94 -4.15 -6.07 -12.51
C PHE A 94 -3.08 -7.12 -12.23
N GLY A 95 -2.16 -6.86 -11.30
CA GLY A 95 -1.15 -7.84 -10.89
C GLY A 95 -1.78 -9.11 -10.31
N SER A 96 -2.80 -8.96 -9.46
CA SER A 96 -3.51 -10.11 -8.89
C SER A 96 -4.26 -10.91 -9.96
N GLN A 97 -4.96 -10.25 -10.89
CA GLN A 97 -5.66 -10.91 -11.99
C GLN A 97 -4.69 -11.64 -12.92
N PHE A 98 -3.54 -11.03 -13.21
CA PHE A 98 -2.50 -11.68 -13.99
C PHE A 98 -1.96 -12.93 -13.27
N ILE A 99 -1.61 -12.84 -11.99
CA ILE A 99 -1.02 -13.96 -11.26
C ILE A 99 -2.03 -15.10 -11.03
N VAL A 100 -3.26 -14.78 -10.65
CA VAL A 100 -4.28 -15.76 -10.27
C VAL A 100 -4.97 -16.34 -11.50
N ASN A 101 -5.36 -15.50 -12.46
CA ASN A 101 -6.20 -15.88 -13.59
C ASN A 101 -5.47 -15.85 -14.95
N GLY A 102 -4.23 -15.36 -15.01
CA GLY A 102 -3.47 -15.25 -16.27
C GLY A 102 -3.91 -14.10 -17.18
N TYR A 103 -4.83 -13.24 -16.72
CA TYR A 103 -5.37 -12.16 -17.54
C TYR A 103 -4.44 -10.95 -17.58
N THR A 104 -4.14 -10.50 -18.79
CA THR A 104 -3.37 -9.26 -19.01
C THR A 104 -4.26 -8.03 -18.86
N PRO A 105 -3.69 -6.85 -18.53
CA PRO A 105 -4.47 -5.62 -18.43
C PRO A 105 -5.24 -5.29 -19.72
N SER A 106 -4.63 -5.53 -20.89
CA SER A 106 -5.28 -5.30 -22.18
C SER A 106 -6.49 -6.20 -22.37
N PHE A 107 -6.40 -7.48 -22.00
CA PHE A 107 -7.51 -8.42 -22.06
C PHE A 107 -8.67 -8.01 -21.15
N ILE A 108 -8.38 -7.64 -19.91
CA ILE A 108 -9.42 -7.20 -18.96
C ILE A 108 -10.13 -5.94 -19.46
N LEU A 109 -9.38 -4.99 -20.03
CA LEU A 109 -9.94 -3.74 -20.53
C LEU A 109 -10.74 -3.92 -21.82
N SER A 110 -10.39 -4.89 -22.68
CA SER A 110 -11.14 -5.16 -23.92
C SER A 110 -12.46 -5.87 -23.68
N GLU A 111 -12.54 -6.69 -22.62
CA GLU A 111 -13.76 -7.44 -22.27
C GLU A 111 -14.78 -6.61 -21.48
N LEU A 112 -14.40 -5.42 -20.99
CA LEU A 112 -15.29 -4.56 -20.21
C LEU A 112 -16.15 -3.66 -21.11
N PRO A 113 -17.49 -3.68 -20.92
CA PRO A 113 -18.36 -2.69 -21.53
C PRO A 113 -17.92 -1.27 -21.18
N ILE A 114 -17.99 -0.35 -22.14
CA ILE A 114 -17.44 1.01 -21.99
C ILE A 114 -18.06 1.78 -20.81
N ASN A 115 -19.35 1.58 -20.53
CA ASN A 115 -20.05 2.14 -19.39
C ASN A 115 -19.50 1.64 -18.05
N VAL A 116 -19.16 0.35 -17.96
CA VAL A 116 -18.54 -0.24 -16.76
C VAL A 116 -17.13 0.30 -16.56
N SER A 117 -16.34 0.36 -17.64
CA SER A 117 -14.97 0.91 -17.60
C SER A 117 -14.96 2.37 -17.13
N MET A 118 -15.85 3.21 -17.67
CA MET A 118 -16.01 4.59 -17.21
C MET A 118 -16.43 4.67 -15.74
N GLY A 119 -17.38 3.83 -15.31
CA GLY A 119 -17.80 3.75 -13.91
C GLY A 119 -16.67 3.38 -12.95
N LEU A 120 -15.84 2.40 -13.33
CA LEU A 120 -14.67 1.99 -12.55
C LEU A 120 -13.61 3.09 -12.48
N MET A 121 -13.36 3.79 -13.58
CA MET A 121 -12.45 4.94 -13.58
C MET A 121 -12.94 6.06 -12.66
N PHE A 122 -14.23 6.41 -12.74
CA PHE A 122 -14.83 7.41 -11.85
C PHE A 122 -14.75 6.99 -10.37
N PHE A 123 -15.05 5.73 -10.08
CA PHE A 123 -14.91 5.17 -8.73
C PHE A 123 -13.47 5.24 -8.22
N LEU A 124 -12.49 4.90 -9.08
CA LEU A 124 -11.07 4.99 -8.74
C LEU A 124 -10.64 6.44 -8.44
N PHE A 125 -11.15 7.42 -9.19
CA PHE A 125 -10.90 8.84 -8.91
C PHE A 125 -11.46 9.27 -7.55
N ILE A 126 -12.68 8.85 -7.19
CA ILE A 126 -13.27 9.14 -5.87
C ILE A 126 -12.41 8.53 -4.77
N LEU A 127 -12.03 7.25 -4.89
CA LEU A 127 -11.16 6.59 -3.92
C LEU A 127 -9.81 7.29 -3.82
N GLY A 128 -9.22 7.69 -4.95
CA GLY A 128 -7.97 8.47 -4.99
C GLY A 128 -8.10 9.80 -4.25
N ALA A 129 -9.18 10.54 -4.46
CA ALA A 129 -9.42 11.82 -3.79
C ALA A 129 -9.56 11.63 -2.26
N ILE A 130 -10.40 10.68 -1.83
CA ILE A 130 -10.60 10.37 -0.40
C ILE A 130 -9.28 9.93 0.23
N ALA A 131 -8.56 9.02 -0.40
CA ALA A 131 -7.27 8.53 0.07
C ALA A 131 -6.22 9.65 0.14
N GLY A 132 -6.20 10.57 -0.83
CA GLY A 132 -5.30 11.71 -0.83
C GLY A 132 -5.53 12.66 0.35
N VAL A 133 -6.80 12.95 0.67
CA VAL A 133 -7.18 13.77 1.82
C VAL A 133 -6.84 13.06 3.14
N ALA A 134 -7.23 11.78 3.26
CA ALA A 134 -6.96 10.97 4.45
C ALA A 134 -5.46 10.81 4.70
N ALA A 135 -4.70 10.44 3.68
CA ALA A 135 -3.25 10.26 3.77
C ALA A 135 -2.54 11.57 4.14
N TRP A 136 -2.96 12.71 3.60
CA TRP A 136 -2.41 14.00 4.02
C TRP A 136 -2.67 14.25 5.52
N GLY A 137 -3.91 14.05 5.98
CA GLY A 137 -4.28 14.26 7.38
C GLY A 137 -3.52 13.35 8.35
N GLU A 138 -3.39 12.06 8.02
CA GLU A 138 -2.63 11.10 8.83
C GLU A 138 -1.13 11.41 8.85
N ASN A 139 -0.55 11.76 7.71
CA ASN A 139 0.87 12.10 7.62
C ASN A 139 1.18 13.39 8.39
N GLU A 140 0.28 14.37 8.37
CA GLU A 140 0.45 15.60 9.14
C GLU A 140 0.39 15.33 10.65
N LYS A 141 -0.59 14.55 11.11
CA LYS A 141 -0.66 14.10 12.52
C LYS A 141 0.61 13.35 12.94
N ARG A 142 1.10 12.45 12.07
CA ARG A 142 2.33 11.69 12.32
C ARG A 142 3.56 12.61 12.40
N TYR A 143 3.65 13.60 11.52
CA TYR A 143 4.75 14.57 11.53
C TYR A 143 4.78 15.40 12.81
N GLN A 144 3.62 15.94 13.22
CA GLN A 144 3.51 16.72 14.47
C GLN A 144 3.93 15.91 15.68
N LYS A 145 3.53 14.63 15.75
CA LYS A 145 3.97 13.74 16.82
C LYS A 145 5.49 13.58 16.88
N ILE A 146 6.14 13.29 15.74
CA ILE A 146 7.59 13.13 15.68
C ILE A 146 8.31 14.44 16.03
N TYR A 147 7.76 15.59 15.62
CA TYR A 147 8.33 16.90 15.93
C TYR A 147 8.33 17.18 17.44
N LEU A 148 7.19 16.93 18.11
CA LEU A 148 7.06 17.09 19.56
C LEU A 148 8.00 16.13 20.32
N ASP A 149 8.03 14.84 19.94
CA ASP A 149 8.90 13.83 20.55
C ASP A 149 10.41 14.11 20.35
N SER A 150 10.78 15.07 19.49
CA SER A 150 12.17 15.46 19.21
C SER A 150 12.59 16.80 19.83
N ALA A 151 11.64 17.53 20.42
CA ALA A 151 11.87 18.80 21.10
C ALA A 151 12.10 18.64 22.61
N ASP A 152 11.74 17.48 23.16
CA ASP A 152 12.06 17.00 24.52
C ASP A 152 13.38 16.21 24.54
#